data_AF-X0SH44-F1
#
_entry.id   AF-X0SH44-F1
#
_cell.length_a   1.000
_cell.length_b   1.000
_cell.length_c   1.000
_cell.angle_alpha   90.00
_cell.angle_beta   90.00
_cell.angle_gamma   90.00
#
_symmetry.space_group_name_H-M   'P 1'
#
loop_
_entity.id
_entity.type
_entity.pdbx_description
1 polymer ?
#
loop_
_entity_poly.entity_id
_entity_poly.type
_entity_poly.pdbx_seq_one_letter_code
_entity_poly.pdbx_strand_id
1 'polypeptide(L)'
;MFANKVDLIDEHDLNHGEIEAVANEENFLGYYLTSAKTGKGVVRAFNAIIEVLHEKFKDLESHPPKKVKKKKEKDEVKGKR
;
A
#
# COMPACT_ATOMS: atom_id res chain seq x y z
N MET A 1 4.41 9.76 2.55
CA MET A 1 5.02 10.28 3.79
C MET A 1 4.00 11.07 4.59
N PHE A 2 3.97 10.90 5.92
CA PHE A 2 3.14 11.69 6.82
C PHE A 2 4.01 12.74 7.52
N ALA A 3 3.80 14.01 7.22
CA ALA A 3 4.43 15.12 7.91
C ALA A 3 3.48 15.58 9.03
N ASN A 4 3.70 15.06 10.24
CA ASN A 4 2.77 15.20 11.37
C ASN A 4 3.09 16.43 12.25
N LYS A 5 2.13 16.80 13.11
CA LYS A 5 2.19 17.91 14.07
C LYS A 5 2.20 19.30 13.43
N VAL A 6 1.52 19.45 12.29
CA VAL A 6 1.39 20.76 11.63
C VAL A 6 0.63 21.79 12.46
N ASP A 7 -0.03 21.37 13.54
CA ASP A 7 -0.61 22.26 14.55
C ASP A 7 0.43 23.03 15.39
N LEU A 8 1.73 22.72 15.27
CA LEU A 8 2.82 23.36 16.01
C LEU A 8 3.62 24.38 15.19
N ILE A 9 3.31 24.57 13.91
CA ILE A 9 4.05 25.42 12.98
C ILE A 9 3.11 26.27 12.14
N ASP A 10 3.62 27.37 11.57
CA ASP A 10 2.93 28.06 10.50
C ASP A 10 3.19 27.32 9.18
N GLU A 11 2.13 26.96 8.47
CA GLU A 11 2.24 26.25 7.19
C GLU A 11 2.80 27.15 6.08
N HIS A 12 2.75 28.48 6.24
CA HIS A 12 3.37 29.41 5.31
C HIS A 12 4.90 29.38 5.35
N ASP A 13 5.48 28.91 6.45
CA ASP A 13 6.94 28.78 6.62
C ASP A 13 7.48 27.47 6.03
N LEU A 14 6.61 26.58 5.55
CA LEU A 14 7.01 25.31 4.98
C LEU A 14 7.52 25.47 3.54
N ASN A 15 8.75 25.03 3.29
CA ASN A 15 9.24 24.85 1.93
C ASN A 15 8.67 23.56 1.32
N HIS A 16 7.48 23.69 0.72
CA HIS A 16 6.81 22.57 0.05
C HIS A 16 7.65 21.90 -1.05
N GLY A 17 8.50 22.67 -1.74
CA GLY A 17 9.36 22.14 -2.80
C GLY A 17 10.44 21.19 -2.28
N GLU A 18 11.06 21.52 -1.15
CA GLU A 18 12.04 20.64 -0.50
C GLU A 18 11.40 19.35 0.02
N ILE A 19 10.22 19.45 0.62
CA ILE A 19 9.49 18.27 1.14
C ILE A 19 9.07 17.35 -0.02
N GLU A 20 8.62 17.94 -1.14
CA GLU A 20 8.28 17.19 -2.35
C GLU A 20 9.51 16.53 -2.97
N ALA A 21 10.66 17.22 -3.02
CA ALA A 21 11.91 16.65 -3.50
C ALA A 21 12.30 15.39 -2.72
N VAL A 22 12.30 15.47 -1.38
CA VAL A 22 12.58 14.31 -0.52
C VAL A 22 11.57 13.18 -0.74
N ALA A 23 10.28 13.50 -0.88
CA ALA A 23 9.27 12.48 -1.13
C ALA A 23 9.48 11.75 -2.46
N ASN A 24 9.93 12.47 -3.49
CA ASN A 24 10.20 11.91 -4.81
C ASN A 24 11.51 11.11 -4.85
N GLU A 25 12.57 11.60 -4.21
CA GLU A 25 13.87 10.92 -4.10
C GLU A 25 13.72 9.55 -3.43
N GLU A 26 12.90 9.45 -2.39
CA GLU A 26 12.61 8.21 -1.66
C GLU A 26 11.47 7.37 -2.30
N ASN A 27 10.95 7.81 -3.46
CA ASN A 27 9.90 7.14 -4.21
C ASN A 27 8.63 6.88 -3.38
N PHE A 28 8.25 7.83 -2.53
CA PHE A 28 6.98 7.81 -1.83
C PHE A 28 5.83 8.19 -2.77
N LEU A 29 4.61 7.77 -2.43
CA LEU A 29 3.38 8.20 -3.11
C LEU A 29 3.19 9.73 -3.15
N GLY A 30 3.85 10.43 -2.22
CA GLY A 30 3.73 11.86 -1.98
C GLY A 30 3.87 12.15 -0.49
N TYR A 31 3.60 13.39 -0.09
CA TYR A 31 3.57 13.80 1.31
C TYR A 31 2.21 14.39 1.70
N TYR A 32 1.86 14.24 2.97
CA TYR A 32 0.63 14.76 3.53
C TYR A 32 0.94 15.47 4.84
N LEU A 33 0.61 16.75 4.90
CA LEU A 33 0.61 17.55 6.13
C LEU A 33 -0.54 17.07 7.02
N THR A 34 -0.21 16.65 8.24
CA THR A 34 -1.16 16.02 9.16
C THR A 34 -1.02 16.52 10.58
N SER A 35 -2.12 16.45 11.34
CA SER A 35 -2.10 16.57 12.78
C SER A 35 -3.04 15.53 13.38
N ALA A 36 -2.46 14.58 14.13
CA ALA A 36 -3.25 13.63 14.90
C ALA A 36 -4.08 14.31 16.01
N LYS A 37 -3.63 15.48 16.51
CA LYS A 37 -4.33 16.24 17.55
C LYS A 37 -5.62 16.87 17.04
N THR A 38 -5.58 17.47 15.85
CA THR A 38 -6.74 18.17 15.26
C THR A 38 -7.50 17.33 14.24
N GLY A 39 -6.95 16.18 13.83
CA GLY A 39 -7.47 15.35 12.75
C GLY A 39 -7.13 15.88 11.35
N LYS A 40 -6.44 17.02 11.23
CA LYS A 40 -6.09 17.63 9.95
C LYS A 40 -5.30 16.64 9.08
N GLY A 41 -5.73 16.47 7.83
CA GLY A 41 -5.02 15.71 6.80
C GLY A 41 -4.97 14.19 6.98
N VAL A 42 -5.32 13.64 8.16
CA VAL A 42 -5.18 12.21 8.48
C VAL A 42 -6.04 11.35 7.54
N VAL A 43 -7.34 11.66 7.44
CA VAL A 43 -8.28 10.90 6.59
C VAL A 43 -7.83 10.93 5.13
N ARG A 44 -7.40 12.10 4.64
CA ARG A 44 -6.92 12.26 3.26
C ARG A 44 -5.69 11.40 2.99
N ALA A 45 -4.73 11.37 3.91
CA ALA A 45 -3.50 10.58 3.76
C ALA A 45 -3.80 9.08 3.71
N PHE A 46 -4.72 8.59 4.55
CA PHE A 46 -5.14 7.18 4.51
C PHE A 46 -5.94 6.85 3.24
N ASN A 47 -6.87 7.72 2.81
CA ASN A 47 -7.62 7.49 1.57
C ASN A 47 -6.71 7.37 0.36
N ALA A 48 -5.64 8.17 0.26
CA ALA A 48 -4.67 8.05 -0.82
C ALA A 48 -3.98 6.66 -0.86
N ILE A 49 -3.65 6.11 0.32
CA ILE A 49 -3.11 4.75 0.41
C ILE A 49 -4.16 3.72 -0.03
N ILE A 50 -5.39 3.88 0.44
CA ILE A 50 -6.50 2.97 0.11
C ILE A 50 -6.76 2.97 -1.39
N GLU A 51 -6.81 4.13 -2.03
CA GLU A 51 -7.02 4.28 -3.48
C GLU A 51 -5.91 3.56 -4.26
N VAL A 52 -4.65 3.75 -3.89
CA VAL A 52 -3.51 3.08 -4.55
C VAL A 52 -3.59 1.56 -4.39
N LEU A 53 -3.90 1.08 -3.19
CA LEU A 53 -4.02 -0.36 -2.94
C LEU A 53 -5.23 -0.94 -3.67
N HIS A 54 -6.37 -0.26 -3.64
CA HIS A 54 -7.58 -0.68 -4.34
C HIS A 54 -7.32 -0.79 -5.84
N GLU A 55 -6.75 0.23 -6.46
CA GLU A 55 -6.41 0.22 -7.89
C GLU A 55 -5.41 -0.89 -8.25
N LYS A 56 -4.44 -1.15 -7.37
CA LYS A 56 -3.43 -2.20 -7.58
C LYS A 56 -4.01 -3.61 -7.50
N PHE A 57 -5.06 -3.82 -6.70
CA PHE A 57 -5.56 -5.16 -6.36
C PHE A 57 -6.99 -5.47 -6.83
N LYS A 58 -7.75 -4.48 -7.32
CA LYS A 58 -9.14 -4.67 -7.77
C LYS A 58 -9.31 -5.76 -8.84
N ASP A 59 -8.31 -5.92 -9.71
CA ASP A 59 -8.38 -6.89 -10.81
C ASP A 59 -7.94 -8.30 -10.38
N LEU A 60 -7.21 -8.43 -9.25
CA LEU A 60 -6.78 -9.74 -8.73
C LEU A 60 -7.94 -10.57 -8.17
N GLU A 61 -9.02 -9.93 -7.74
CA GLU A 61 -10.22 -10.63 -7.28
C GLU A 61 -11.03 -11.26 -8.43
N SER A 62 -10.82 -10.81 -9.67
CA SER A 62 -11.60 -11.26 -10.84
C SER A 62 -11.16 -12.61 -11.42
N HIS A 63 -10.04 -13.19 -10.96
CA HIS A 63 -9.52 -14.46 -11.45
C HIS A 63 -9.30 -15.45 -10.29
N PRO A 64 -10.18 -16.45 -10.07
CA PRO A 64 -9.99 -17.42 -9.00
C PRO A 64 -8.68 -18.22 -9.21
N PRO A 65 -8.00 -18.63 -8.12
CA PRO A 65 -6.77 -19.41 -8.22
C PRO A 65 -7.01 -20.68 -9.04
N LYS A 66 -6.17 -20.90 -10.06
CA LYS A 66 -6.21 -22.12 -10.89
C LYS A 66 -6.15 -23.33 -9.96
N LYS A 67 -7.22 -24.12 -9.91
CA LYS A 67 -7.25 -25.40 -9.17
C LYS A 67 -6.09 -26.27 -9.68
N VAL A 68 -5.06 -26.43 -8.85
CA VAL A 68 -3.96 -27.36 -9.12
C VAL A 68 -4.57 -28.76 -9.14
N LYS A 69 -4.65 -29.38 -10.32
CA LYS A 69 -5.05 -30.78 -10.47
C LYS A 69 -4.00 -31.64 -9.76
N LYS A 70 -4.32 -32.19 -8.58
CA LYS A 70 -3.52 -33.26 -7.96
C LYS A 70 -3.46 -34.43 -8.94
N LYS A 71 -2.30 -34.67 -9.56
CA LYS A 71 -2.00 -35.96 -10.20
C LYS A 71 -1.99 -37.01 -9.08
N LYS A 72 -2.91 -37.97 -9.14
CA LYS A 72 -2.85 -39.19 -8.33
C LYS A 72 -1.72 -40.04 -8.92
N GLU A 73 -0.65 -40.20 -8.17
CA GLU A 73 0.38 -41.19 -8.42
C GLU A 73 -0.22 -42.56 -8.07
N LYS A 74 -0.38 -43.40 -9.10
CA LYS A 74 -0.66 -44.84 -8.97
C LYS A 74 0.58 -45.53 -9.53
N ASP A 75 1.41 -46.07 -8.66
CA ASP A 75 2.29 -47.20 -8.96
C ASP A 75 2.02 -48.23 -7.86
N GLU A 76 1.04 -49.09 -8.08
CA GLU A 76 1.24 -50.49 -8.49
C GLU A 76 2.17 -51.26 -7.55
N VAL A 77 1.54 -51.81 -6.52
CA VAL A 77 1.94 -53.04 -5.84
C VAL A 77 2.05 -54.17 -6.88
N LYS A 78 3.27 -54.52 -7.26
CA LYS A 78 3.65 -55.88 -7.71
C LYS A 78 4.57 -56.41 -6.61
N GLY A 79 4.25 -57.45 -5.84
CA GLY A 79 3.67 -58.71 -6.27
C GLY A 79 4.77 -59.77 -6.14
N LYS A 80 4.75 -60.47 -5.00
CA LYS A 80 5.50 -61.68 -4.63
C LYS A 80 6.02 -62.52 -5.81
N ARG A 81 7.27 -62.97 -5.74
CA ARG A 81 7.71 -64.38 -5.65
C ARG A 81 9.20 -64.46 -5.37
#